data_AF-A0A4Q6XHJ1-F1
#
_entry.id   AF-A0A4Q6XHJ1-F1
#
_cell.length_a   1.000
_cell.length_b   1.000
_cell.length_c   1.000
_cell.angle_alpha   90.00
_cell.angle_beta   90.00
_cell.angle_gamma   90.00
#
_symmetry.space_group_name_H-M   'P 1'
#
loop_
_entity.id
_entity.type
_entity.pdbx_description
1 polymer ?
#
loop_
_entity_poly.entity_id
_entity_poly.type
_entity_poly.pdbx_seq_one_letter_code
_entity_poly.pdbx_strand_id
1 'polypeptide(L)'
;MRRWISFFALSCSFVIASPALADGEMPPLPLLPRTFKSFAECRAFLDAAYKEDRGRADTAPRKTGNGTTQTLIQSEGPKTTGPEQAAYDVTEGWANRTPTPGGKQIMTNYSYKRTQERCDGPRLTGETSTGYSLEGYEPAPAPQN
;
A
#
# COMPACT_ATOMS: atom_id res chain seq x y z
N MET A 1 41.20 11.63 55.76
CA MET A 1 40.89 11.28 54.35
C MET A 1 39.38 11.36 54.17
N ARG A 2 38.89 12.31 53.37
CA ARG A 2 37.47 12.73 53.33
C ARG A 2 36.90 12.32 51.96
N ARG A 3 36.07 11.28 51.91
CA ARG A 3 35.48 10.75 50.67
C ARG A 3 34.18 11.48 50.36
N TRP A 4 34.12 12.13 49.20
CA TRP A 4 32.90 12.74 48.65
C TRP A 4 32.16 11.68 47.82
N ILE A 5 30.88 11.47 48.10
CA ILE A 5 29.98 10.62 47.30
C ILE A 5 29.18 11.57 46.41
N SER A 6 29.42 11.52 45.11
CA SER A 6 28.65 12.27 44.11
C SER A 6 27.38 11.49 43.77
N PHE A 7 26.22 12.09 44.00
CA PHE A 7 24.93 11.56 43.54
C PHE A 7 24.76 11.88 42.05
N PHE A 8 24.82 10.85 41.20
CA PHE A 8 24.40 10.95 39.80
C PHE A 8 22.87 10.87 39.74
N ALA A 9 22.23 11.99 39.45
CA ALA A 9 20.79 12.06 39.18
C ALA A 9 20.49 11.39 37.83
N LEU A 10 19.80 10.26 37.85
CA LEU A 10 19.30 9.56 36.67
C LEU A 10 18.11 10.36 36.10
N SER A 11 18.36 11.23 35.11
CA SER A 11 17.30 11.92 34.37
C SER A 11 16.66 10.95 33.39
N CYS A 12 15.45 10.48 33.71
CA CYS A 12 14.63 9.66 32.83
C CYS A 12 14.05 10.56 31.72
N SER A 13 14.69 10.59 30.56
CA SER A 13 14.20 11.31 29.38
C SER A 13 13.01 10.55 28.79
N PHE A 14 11.79 11.07 28.94
CA PHE A 14 10.62 10.59 28.22
C PHE A 14 10.81 10.90 26.73
N VAL A 15 11.06 9.85 25.92
CA VAL A 15 10.99 9.93 24.47
C VAL A 15 9.51 10.05 24.10
N ILE A 16 9.10 11.24 23.65
CA ILE A 16 7.79 11.44 23.03
C ILE A 16 7.83 10.70 21.69
N ALA A 17 7.30 9.48 21.67
CA ALA A 17 7.04 8.80 20.40
C ALA A 17 6.01 9.64 19.63
N SER A 18 6.38 10.11 18.45
CA SER A 18 5.44 10.71 17.51
C SER A 18 4.24 9.76 17.35
N PRO A 19 2.99 10.26 17.30
CA PRO A 19 1.86 9.40 17.03
C PRO A 19 2.10 8.76 15.65
N ALA A 20 2.28 7.45 15.62
CA ALA A 20 2.00 6.69 14.42
C ALA A 20 0.53 6.94 14.12
N LEU A 21 0.25 7.80 13.14
CA LEU A 21 -1.08 8.01 12.62
C LEU A 21 -1.59 6.62 12.20
N ALA A 22 -2.65 6.14 12.86
CA ALA A 22 -3.11 4.77 12.72
C ALA A 22 -3.68 4.55 11.31
N ASP A 23 -2.86 4.02 10.40
CA ASP A 23 -3.32 3.37 9.19
C ASP A 23 -4.31 2.25 9.57
N GLY A 24 -5.38 2.11 8.79
CA GLY A 24 -6.38 1.08 9.00
C GLY A 24 -6.26 -0.01 7.94
N GLU A 25 -6.27 -1.27 8.34
CA GLU A 25 -6.32 -2.40 7.41
C GLU A 25 -7.37 -3.41 7.89
N MET A 26 -8.24 -3.84 6.97
CA MET A 26 -9.16 -4.94 7.22
C MET A 26 -8.39 -6.27 7.16
N PRO A 27 -8.74 -7.26 7.99
CA PRO A 27 -8.17 -8.60 7.89
C PRO A 27 -8.31 -9.15 6.46
N PRO A 28 -7.28 -9.87 5.95
CA PRO A 28 -7.36 -10.49 4.64
C PRO A 28 -8.55 -11.44 4.53
N LEU A 29 -9.23 -11.39 3.39
CA LEU A 29 -10.31 -12.29 3.03
C LEU A 29 -9.83 -13.27 1.97
N PRO A 30 -10.10 -14.58 2.11
CA PRO A 30 -9.68 -15.57 1.14
C PRO A 30 -10.40 -15.37 -0.20
N LEU A 31 -9.65 -15.46 -1.29
CA LEU A 31 -10.20 -15.57 -2.63
C LEU A 31 -10.74 -16.98 -2.86
N LEU A 32 -11.77 -17.09 -3.70
CA LEU A 32 -12.32 -18.39 -4.07
C LEU A 32 -11.23 -19.21 -4.77
N PRO A 33 -10.87 -20.41 -4.26
CA PRO A 33 -9.88 -21.24 -4.90
C PRO A 33 -10.31 -21.66 -6.30
N ARG A 34 -9.36 -21.70 -7.24
CA ARG A 34 -9.59 -22.14 -8.62
C ARG A 34 -8.60 -23.23 -8.98
N THR A 35 -9.03 -24.19 -9.78
CA THR A 35 -8.15 -25.23 -10.33
C THR A 35 -8.10 -25.10 -11.84
N PHE A 36 -6.90 -25.12 -12.39
CA PHE A 36 -6.60 -25.10 -13.82
C PHE A 36 -6.24 -26.50 -14.33
N LYS A 37 -5.98 -26.66 -15.64
CA LYS A 37 -5.57 -27.98 -16.15
C LYS A 37 -4.11 -28.32 -15.85
N SER A 38 -3.28 -27.29 -15.64
CA SER A 38 -1.85 -27.45 -15.39
C SER A 38 -1.28 -26.25 -14.62
N PHE A 39 -0.06 -26.40 -14.10
CA PHE A 39 0.71 -25.29 -13.56
C PHE A 39 0.91 -24.17 -14.59
N ALA A 40 1.17 -24.52 -15.85
CA ALA A 40 1.38 -23.54 -16.91
C ALA A 40 0.14 -22.65 -17.14
N GLU A 41 -1.07 -23.23 -17.06
CA GLU A 41 -2.31 -22.46 -17.16
C GLU A 41 -2.54 -21.57 -15.93
N CYS A 42 -2.25 -22.08 -14.72
CA CYS A 42 -2.32 -21.27 -13.50
C CYS A 42 -1.36 -20.08 -13.57
N ARG A 43 -0.12 -20.32 -14.03
CA ARG A 43 0.88 -19.27 -14.23
C ARG A 43 0.43 -18.23 -15.26
N ALA A 44 -0.12 -18.69 -16.39
CA ALA A 44 -0.64 -17.79 -17.42
C ALA A 44 -1.80 -16.91 -16.90
N PHE A 45 -2.60 -17.41 -15.96
CA PHE A 45 -3.61 -16.60 -15.28
C PHE A 45 -2.97 -15.45 -14.47
N LEU A 46 -1.92 -15.72 -13.70
CA LEU A 46 -1.20 -14.67 -12.96
C LEU A 46 -0.56 -13.64 -13.92
N ASP A 47 0.04 -14.10 -15.02
CA ASP A 47 0.65 -13.20 -16.01
C ASP A 47 -0.41 -12.31 -16.71
N ALA A 48 -1.61 -12.85 -16.96
CA ALA A 48 -2.74 -12.08 -17.47
C ALA A 48 -3.25 -11.06 -16.45
N ALA A 49 -3.37 -11.45 -15.17
CA ALA A 49 -3.75 -10.54 -14.09
C ALA A 49 -2.77 -9.37 -13.99
N TYR A 50 -1.47 -9.63 -14.01
CA TYR A 50 -0.46 -8.57 -14.01
C TYR A 50 -0.59 -7.61 -15.19
N LYS A 51 -0.84 -8.13 -16.40
CA LYS A 51 -1.05 -7.28 -17.58
C LYS A 51 -2.28 -6.39 -17.42
N GLU A 52 -3.38 -6.93 -16.90
CA GLU A 52 -4.59 -6.17 -16.64
C GLU A 52 -4.34 -5.08 -15.59
N ASP A 53 -3.72 -5.44 -14.47
CA ASP A 53 -3.41 -4.53 -13.38
C ASP A 53 -2.54 -3.37 -13.87
N ARG A 54 -1.47 -3.65 -14.63
CA ARG A 54 -0.62 -2.62 -15.24
C ARG A 54 -1.40 -1.67 -16.16
N GLY A 55 -2.44 -2.16 -16.82
CA GLY A 55 -3.32 -1.35 -17.66
C GLY A 55 -4.24 -0.40 -16.89
N ARG A 56 -4.47 -0.64 -15.60
CA ARG A 56 -5.31 0.23 -14.73
C ARG A 56 -4.54 1.39 -14.10
N ALA A 57 -3.20 1.37 -14.14
CA ALA A 57 -2.38 2.44 -13.57
C ALA A 57 -2.53 3.76 -14.34
N ASP A 58 -2.86 4.83 -13.64
CA ASP A 58 -2.91 6.17 -14.21
C ASP A 58 -1.48 6.73 -14.38
N THR A 59 -1.16 7.24 -15.58
CA THR A 59 0.16 7.85 -15.86
C THR A 59 0.38 9.18 -15.13
N ALA A 60 -0.70 9.85 -14.75
CA ALA A 60 -0.69 11.10 -13.99
C ALA A 60 -2.03 11.28 -13.23
N PRO A 61 -2.07 12.11 -12.18
CA PRO A 61 -3.32 12.45 -11.49
C PRO A 61 -4.36 13.01 -12.46
N ARG A 62 -5.60 12.53 -12.35
CA ARG A 62 -6.75 13.00 -13.12
C ARG A 62 -7.60 13.93 -12.27
N LYS A 63 -8.12 15.00 -12.86
CA LYS A 63 -9.00 15.94 -12.16
C LYS A 63 -10.33 15.27 -11.80
N THR A 64 -10.72 15.39 -10.54
CA THR A 64 -11.99 14.89 -10.00
C THR A 64 -12.57 15.94 -9.07
N GLY A 65 -13.66 16.59 -9.49
CA GLY A 65 -14.22 17.73 -8.75
C GLY A 65 -13.23 18.89 -8.64
N ASN A 66 -12.99 19.37 -7.42
CA ASN A 66 -11.99 20.39 -7.10
C ASN A 66 -10.59 19.80 -6.81
N GLY A 67 -10.42 18.48 -6.84
CA GLY A 67 -9.19 17.78 -6.54
C GLY A 67 -8.69 16.91 -7.69
N THR A 68 -7.83 15.96 -7.36
CA THR A 68 -7.33 14.94 -8.28
C THR A 68 -7.38 13.56 -7.65
N THR A 69 -7.59 12.54 -8.47
CA THR A 69 -7.43 11.13 -8.11
C THR A 69 -6.37 10.48 -9.00
N GLN A 70 -5.65 9.49 -8.48
CA GLN A 70 -4.73 8.68 -9.27
C GLN A 70 -4.80 7.23 -8.81
N THR A 71 -5.04 6.32 -9.77
CA THR A 71 -4.87 4.88 -9.54
C THR A 71 -3.40 4.51 -9.71
N LEU A 72 -2.83 3.89 -8.67
CA LEU A 72 -1.45 3.42 -8.61
C LEU A 72 -1.43 1.90 -8.54
N ILE A 73 -0.51 1.27 -9.26
CA ILE A 73 -0.35 -0.19 -9.26
C ILE A 73 1.09 -0.50 -8.90
N GLN A 74 1.28 -1.16 -7.76
CA GLN A 74 2.58 -1.60 -7.27
C GLN A 74 2.63 -3.12 -7.32
N SER A 75 3.46 -3.64 -8.21
CA SER A 75 3.74 -5.08 -8.33
C SER A 75 5.05 -5.30 -9.07
N GLU A 76 5.76 -6.36 -8.70
CA GLU A 76 6.93 -6.87 -9.43
C GLU A 76 6.55 -7.90 -10.51
N GLY A 77 5.26 -8.16 -10.70
CA GLY A 77 4.75 -9.21 -11.58
C GLY A 77 4.85 -10.60 -10.96
N PRO A 78 4.34 -11.64 -11.63
CA PRO A 78 4.33 -12.99 -11.09
C PRO A 78 5.73 -13.59 -11.05
N LYS A 79 6.08 -14.23 -9.93
CA LYS A 79 7.39 -14.84 -9.70
C LYS A 79 7.24 -16.34 -9.54
N THR A 80 8.19 -17.10 -10.09
CA THR A 80 8.30 -18.54 -9.80
C THR A 80 8.99 -18.68 -8.46
N THR A 81 8.34 -19.33 -7.49
CA THR A 81 8.83 -19.45 -6.10
C THR A 81 9.33 -20.85 -5.76
N GLY A 82 9.16 -21.81 -6.67
CA GLY A 82 9.60 -23.21 -6.53
C GLY A 82 9.20 -24.05 -7.74
N PRO A 83 9.50 -25.37 -7.73
CA PRO A 83 9.01 -26.29 -8.74
C PRO A 83 7.48 -26.28 -8.78
N GLU A 84 6.91 -25.96 -9.93
CA GLU A 84 5.45 -25.81 -10.12
C GLU A 84 4.77 -24.87 -9.11
N GLN A 85 5.50 -23.86 -8.63
CA GLN A 85 4.97 -22.85 -7.72
C GLN A 85 5.24 -21.44 -8.25
N ALA A 86 4.20 -20.61 -8.22
CA ALA A 86 4.30 -19.20 -8.58
C ALA A 86 3.47 -18.35 -7.63
N ALA A 87 3.91 -17.12 -7.40
CA ALA A 87 3.20 -16.15 -6.58
C ALA A 87 3.06 -14.83 -7.33
N TYR A 88 1.98 -14.11 -7.05
CA TYR A 88 1.71 -12.79 -7.58
C TYR A 88 1.15 -11.91 -6.47
N ASP A 89 1.87 -10.83 -6.17
CA ASP A 89 1.46 -9.84 -5.19
C ASP A 89 1.26 -8.50 -5.90
N VAL A 90 0.15 -7.83 -5.61
CA VAL A 90 -0.18 -6.52 -6.16
C VAL A 90 -0.85 -5.64 -5.11
N THR A 91 -0.46 -4.38 -5.08
CA THR A 91 -1.20 -3.31 -4.39
C THR A 91 -1.79 -2.37 -5.42
N GLU A 92 -3.12 -2.33 -5.48
CA GLU A 92 -3.88 -1.32 -6.22
C GLU A 92 -4.25 -0.20 -5.24
N GLY A 93 -3.75 1.00 -5.49
CA GLY A 93 -3.91 2.16 -4.63
C GLY A 93 -4.68 3.29 -5.30
N TRP A 94 -5.40 4.07 -4.50
CA TRP A 94 -6.09 5.28 -4.93
C TRP A 94 -5.61 6.46 -4.10
N ALA A 95 -4.81 7.32 -4.72
CA ALA A 95 -4.35 8.56 -4.11
C ALA A 95 -5.31 9.69 -4.48
N ASN A 96 -5.90 10.34 -3.48
CA ASN A 96 -6.75 11.53 -3.71
C ASN A 96 -6.12 12.75 -3.05
N ARG A 97 -6.24 13.89 -3.75
CA ARG A 97 -5.70 15.18 -3.34
C ARG A 97 -6.77 16.24 -3.53
N THR A 98 -7.15 16.92 -2.47
CA THR A 98 -8.23 17.92 -2.50
C THR A 98 -7.79 19.21 -1.82
N PRO A 99 -7.91 20.38 -2.45
CA PRO A 99 -7.63 21.66 -1.79
C PRO A 99 -8.53 21.86 -0.57
N THR A 100 -7.95 22.31 0.54
CA THR A 100 -8.72 22.69 1.73
C THR A 100 -9.47 24.01 1.49
N PRO A 101 -10.52 24.31 2.28
CA PRO A 101 -11.15 25.62 2.26
C PRO A 101 -10.11 26.74 2.44
N GLY A 102 -10.11 27.72 1.54
CA GLY A 102 -9.12 28.81 1.53
C GLY A 102 -7.83 28.50 0.76
N GLY A 103 -7.67 27.29 0.21
CA GLY A 103 -6.65 26.97 -0.80
C GLY A 103 -5.20 26.99 -0.32
N LYS A 104 -4.97 27.03 1.00
CA LYS A 104 -3.61 27.08 1.58
C LYS A 104 -2.95 25.71 1.69
N GLN A 105 -3.76 24.65 1.73
CA GLN A 105 -3.29 23.27 1.88
C GLN A 105 -4.00 22.34 0.91
N ILE A 106 -3.38 21.20 0.66
CA ILE A 106 -3.96 20.06 -0.02
C ILE A 106 -4.13 18.96 1.03
N MET A 107 -5.36 18.49 1.19
CA MET A 107 -5.66 17.27 1.93
C MET A 107 -5.35 16.07 1.04
N THR A 108 -4.57 15.13 1.53
CA THR A 108 -4.20 13.90 0.82
C THR A 108 -4.77 12.70 1.54
N ASN A 109 -5.40 11.79 0.82
CA ASN A 109 -5.75 10.48 1.37
C ASN A 109 -5.32 9.38 0.41
N TYR A 110 -5.11 8.20 0.98
CA TYR A 110 -4.71 7.02 0.23
C TYR A 110 -5.50 5.83 0.75
N SER A 111 -6.16 5.11 -0.16
CA SER A 111 -6.73 3.81 0.11
C SER A 111 -6.12 2.78 -0.83
N TYR A 112 -6.16 1.51 -0.44
CA TYR A 112 -5.58 0.45 -1.24
C TYR A 112 -6.31 -0.87 -1.07
N LYS A 113 -6.13 -1.72 -2.07
CA LYS A 113 -6.45 -3.14 -2.05
C LYS A 113 -5.15 -3.90 -2.32
N ARG A 114 -4.80 -4.84 -1.43
CA ARG A 114 -3.74 -5.81 -1.68
C ARG A 114 -4.37 -7.12 -2.12
N THR A 115 -3.75 -7.76 -3.10
CA THR A 115 -4.10 -9.09 -3.56
C THR A 115 -2.84 -9.92 -3.61
N GLN A 116 -2.90 -11.09 -3.00
CA GLN A 116 -1.82 -12.07 -2.98
C GLN A 116 -2.38 -13.37 -3.52
N GLU A 117 -1.79 -13.87 -4.59
CA GLU A 117 -2.21 -15.10 -5.26
C GLU A 117 -1.03 -16.05 -5.39
N ARG A 118 -1.31 -17.36 -5.32
CA ARG A 118 -0.31 -18.41 -5.42
C ARG A 118 -0.85 -19.59 -6.22
N CYS A 119 -0.04 -20.03 -7.17
CA CYS A 119 -0.18 -21.32 -7.84
C CYS A 119 0.65 -22.38 -7.11
N ASP A 120 0.02 -23.53 -6.87
CA ASP A 120 0.65 -24.76 -6.39
C ASP A 120 0.23 -25.90 -7.33
N GLY A 121 1.11 -26.25 -8.26
CA GLY A 121 0.73 -27.00 -9.44
C GLY A 121 -0.42 -26.28 -10.18
N PRO A 122 -1.53 -26.98 -10.50
CA PRO A 122 -2.68 -26.38 -11.17
C PRO A 122 -3.60 -25.56 -10.24
N ARG A 123 -3.36 -25.53 -8.92
CA ARG A 123 -4.29 -24.93 -7.96
C ARG A 123 -3.91 -23.48 -7.65
N LEU A 124 -4.85 -22.58 -7.82
CA LEU A 124 -4.77 -21.18 -7.41
C LEU A 124 -5.48 -20.99 -6.07
N THR A 125 -4.77 -20.34 -5.15
CA THR A 125 -5.31 -19.83 -3.88
C THR A 125 -4.84 -18.40 -3.71
N GLY A 126 -5.54 -17.61 -2.92
CA GLY A 126 -5.10 -16.26 -2.61
C GLY A 126 -5.98 -15.59 -1.58
N GLU A 127 -5.65 -14.34 -1.31
CA GLU A 127 -6.38 -13.49 -0.38
C GLU A 127 -6.34 -12.03 -0.85
N THR A 128 -7.25 -11.24 -0.31
CA THR A 128 -7.27 -9.80 -0.52
C THR A 128 -7.52 -9.06 0.78
N SER A 129 -6.77 -7.99 1.00
CA SER A 129 -7.02 -7.03 2.08
C SER A 129 -7.28 -5.65 1.51
N THR A 130 -7.98 -4.82 2.28
CA THR A 130 -8.15 -3.40 1.94
C THR A 130 -7.74 -2.57 3.12
N GLY A 131 -7.15 -1.41 2.85
CA GLY A 131 -6.70 -0.50 3.89
C GLY A 131 -6.67 0.93 3.41
N TYR A 132 -6.28 1.80 4.33
CA TYR A 132 -6.17 3.23 4.10
C TYR A 132 -5.13 3.85 5.02
N SER A 133 -4.58 4.96 4.56
CA SER A 133 -3.81 5.88 5.40
C SER A 133 -4.67 7.04 5.84
N LEU A 134 -4.41 7.53 7.06
CA LEU A 134 -5.06 8.74 7.55
C LEU A 134 -4.75 9.94 6.65
N GLU A 135 -5.66 10.91 6.67
CA GLU A 135 -5.52 12.11 5.87
C GLU A 135 -4.26 12.89 6.25
N GLY A 136 -3.44 13.15 5.25
CA GLY A 136 -2.31 14.07 5.32
C GLY A 136 -2.72 15.47 4.85
N TYR A 137 -1.94 16.46 5.26
CA TYR A 137 -2.10 17.84 4.80
C TYR A 137 -0.74 18.38 4.38
N GLU A 138 -0.64 18.82 3.13
CA GLU A 138 0.57 19.43 2.58
C GLU A 138 0.29 20.87 2.13
N PRO A 139 1.29 21.76 2.08
CA PRO A 139 1.12 23.10 1.55
C PRO A 139 0.64 23.08 0.09
N ALA A 140 -0.26 23.99 -0.27
CA ALA A 140 -0.61 24.18 -1.67
C ALA A 140 0.61 24.69 -2.47
N PRO A 141 0.80 24.24 -3.73
CA PRO A 141 1.85 24.78 -4.59
C PRO A 141 1.74 26.29 -4.69
N ALA A 142 2.88 27.00 -4.67
CA ALA A 142 2.89 28.43 -4.92
C ALA A 142 2.31 28.72 -6.32
N PRO A 143 1.57 29.83 -6.50
CA PRO A 143 1.09 30.24 -7.82
C PRO A 143 2.27 30.33 -8.79
N GLN A 144 2.19 29.62 -9.91
CA GLN A 144 3.13 29.80 -11.01
C GLN A 144 2.68 31.04 -11.79
N ASN A 145 3.33 32.17 -11.52
CA ASN A 145 3.12 33.43 -12.26
C ASN A 145 3.76 33.34 -13.65
#